data_AF-A0A1R1CGT8-F1
#
_entry.id   AF-A0A1R1CGT8-F1
#
_cell.length_a   1.000
_cell.length_b   1.000
_cell.length_c   1.000
_cell.angle_alpha   90.00
_cell.angle_beta   90.00
_cell.angle_gamma   90.00
#
_symmetry.space_group_name_H-M   'P 1'
#
loop_
_entity.id
_entity.type
_entity.pdbx_description
1 polymer ?
#
loop_
_entity_poly.entity_id
_entity_poly.type
_entity_poly.pdbx_seq_one_letter_code
_entity_poly.pdbx_strand_id
1 'polypeptide(L)'
;MKAKTQVRLSLYERGIVEALTVDYGYMQADARALVVEYIEVVRKLGSYDNCEQYAMLLDQARRMKHAPSQWLEHIQSLEKGELRDRGIASEERQYLQTK
;
A
#
# COMPACT_ATOMS: atom_id res chain seq x y z
N MET A 1 -27.54 -20.93 -1.05
CA MET A 1 -26.63 -20.33 -2.05
C MET A 1 -26.01 -19.10 -1.42
N LYS A 2 -24.70 -19.11 -1.10
CA LYS A 2 -24.03 -17.91 -0.59
C LYS A 2 -24.00 -16.89 -1.72
N ALA A 3 -24.72 -15.78 -1.58
CA ALA A 3 -24.66 -14.67 -2.50
C ALA A 3 -23.19 -14.29 -2.67
N LYS A 4 -22.64 -14.44 -3.88
CA LYS A 4 -21.32 -13.91 -4.21
C LYS A 4 -21.45 -12.40 -4.11
N THR A 5 -21.10 -11.84 -2.95
CA THR A 5 -21.05 -10.40 -2.74
C THR A 5 -20.12 -9.83 -3.82
N GLN A 6 -20.71 -9.30 -4.88
CA GLN A 6 -19.96 -8.62 -5.91
C GLN A 6 -19.44 -7.34 -5.26
N VAL A 7 -18.19 -7.38 -4.78
CA VAL A 7 -17.51 -6.20 -4.24
C VAL A 7 -17.51 -5.16 -5.35
N ARG A 8 -18.30 -4.10 -5.15
CA ARG A 8 -18.50 -3.04 -6.13
C ARG A 8 -17.35 -2.06 -5.93
N LEU A 9 -16.39 -2.11 -6.86
CA LEU A 9 -15.23 -1.23 -6.81
C LEU A 9 -15.64 0.22 -7.04
N SER A 10 -15.13 1.12 -6.21
CA SER A 10 -15.23 2.57 -6.38
C SER A 10 -14.44 3.03 -7.63
N LEU A 11 -14.65 4.27 -8.06
CA LEU A 11 -13.90 4.84 -9.19
C LEU A 11 -12.39 4.77 -8.95
N TYR A 12 -11.98 5.00 -7.70
CA TYR A 12 -10.60 4.94 -7.25
C TYR A 12 -10.01 3.54 -7.38
N GLU A 13 -10.71 2.54 -6.82
CA GLU A 13 -10.28 1.15 -6.85
C GLU A 13 -10.22 0.60 -8.29
N ARG A 14 -11.08 1.10 -9.19
CA ARG A 14 -11.01 0.78 -10.63
C ARG A 14 -9.75 1.36 -11.28
N GLY A 15 -9.35 2.57 -10.91
CA GLY A 15 -8.10 3.18 -11.38
C GLY A 15 -6.87 2.34 -11.01
N ILE A 16 -6.86 1.74 -9.81
CA ILE A 16 -5.78 0.82 -9.40
C ILE A 16 -5.77 -0.44 -10.26
N VAL A 17 -6.94 -1.01 -10.56
CA VAL A 17 -7.07 -2.18 -11.45
C VAL A 17 -6.56 -1.87 -12.86
N GLU A 18 -6.87 -0.67 -13.37
CA GLU A 18 -6.40 -0.21 -14.68
C GLU A 18 -4.88 -0.05 -14.70
N ALA A 19 -4.29 0.62 -13.71
CA ALA A 19 -2.83 0.75 -13.59
C ALA A 19 -2.13 -0.62 -13.50
N LEU A 20 -2.66 -1.57 -12.71
CA LEU A 20 -2.15 -2.95 -12.67
C LEU A 20 -2.20 -3.64 -14.04
N THR A 21 -3.24 -3.37 -14.83
CA THR A 21 -3.39 -3.96 -16.16
C THR A 21 -2.42 -3.35 -17.16
N VAL A 22 -2.31 -2.02 -17.17
CA VAL A 22 -1.50 -1.26 -18.13
C VAL A 22 -0.01 -1.36 -17.82
N ASP A 23 0.39 -1.14 -16.57
CA ASP A 23 1.80 -0.99 -16.20
C ASP A 23 2.48 -2.33 -15.88
N TYR A 24 1.69 -3.30 -15.40
CA TYR A 24 2.20 -4.58 -14.92
C TYR A 24 1.67 -5.79 -15.71
N GLY A 25 0.79 -5.57 -16.69
CA GLY A 25 0.31 -6.62 -17.60
C GLY A 25 -0.61 -7.65 -16.95
N TYR A 26 -1.19 -7.36 -15.79
CA TYR A 26 -2.16 -8.27 -15.16
C TYR A 26 -3.43 -8.38 -16.02
N MET A 27 -4.05 -9.57 -16.04
CA MET A 27 -5.40 -9.69 -16.56
C MET A 27 -6.37 -8.90 -15.67
N GLN A 28 -7.35 -8.23 -16.26
CA GLN A 28 -8.31 -7.39 -15.53
C GLN A 28 -9.02 -8.14 -14.38
N ALA A 29 -9.31 -9.43 -14.56
CA ALA A 29 -9.90 -10.28 -13.53
C ALA A 29 -8.94 -10.52 -12.34
N ASP A 30 -7.66 -10.77 -12.63
CA ASP A 30 -6.62 -11.01 -11.63
C ASP A 30 -6.25 -9.72 -10.89
N ALA A 31 -6.12 -8.61 -11.61
CA ALA A 31 -5.92 -7.28 -11.02
C ALA A 31 -7.07 -6.93 -10.08
N ARG A 32 -8.32 -7.20 -10.48
CA ARG A 32 -9.48 -7.01 -9.60
C ARG A 32 -9.44 -7.90 -8.36
N ALA A 33 -9.06 -9.17 -8.51
CA ALA A 33 -8.93 -10.07 -7.37
C ALA A 33 -7.88 -9.56 -6.38
N LEU A 34 -6.74 -9.10 -6.90
CA LEU A 34 -5.65 -8.53 -6.11
C LEU A 34 -6.10 -7.27 -5.36
N VAL A 35 -6.75 -6.33 -6.03
CA VAL A 35 -7.25 -5.10 -5.39
C VAL A 35 -8.27 -5.42 -4.29
N VAL A 36 -9.17 -6.39 -4.52
CA VAL A 36 -10.16 -6.81 -3.50
C VAL A 36 -9.48 -7.47 -2.30
N GLU A 37 -8.48 -8.32 -2.53
CA GLU A 37 -7.74 -9.00 -1.47
C GLU A 37 -6.97 -8.00 -0.58
N TYR A 38 -6.41 -6.96 -1.17
CA TYR A 38 -5.61 -5.95 -0.47
C TYR A 38 -6.37 -4.66 -0.18
N ILE A 39 -7.70 -4.65 -0.33
CA ILE A 39 -8.48 -3.42 -0.20
C ILE A 39 -8.38 -2.81 1.20
N GLU A 40 -8.23 -3.65 2.21
CA GLU A 40 -8.00 -3.20 3.58
C GLU A 40 -6.67 -2.47 3.74
N VAL A 41 -5.64 -2.86 2.97
CA VAL A 41 -4.34 -2.19 2.97
C VAL A 41 -4.47 -0.82 2.32
N VAL A 42 -5.10 -0.74 1.14
CA VAL A 42 -5.35 0.53 0.44
C VAL A 42 -6.09 1.53 1.33
N ARG A 43 -7.16 1.06 2.01
CA ARG A 43 -7.97 1.89 2.91
C ARG A 43 -7.23 2.33 4.17
N LYS A 44 -6.33 1.50 4.70
CA LYS A 44 -5.55 1.81 5.90
C LYS A 44 -4.36 2.72 5.60
N LEU A 45 -3.77 2.60 4.42
CA LEU A 45 -2.68 3.49 4.03
C LEU A 45 -3.21 4.89 3.81
N GLY A 46 -4.31 5.06 3.06
CA GLY A 46 -5.11 6.30 2.97
C GLY A 46 -4.37 7.60 2.59
N SER A 47 -3.05 7.54 2.42
CA SER A 47 -2.11 8.66 2.36
C SER A 47 -1.43 8.74 1.00
N TYR A 48 -1.48 7.66 0.22
CA TYR A 48 -1.09 7.72 -1.19
C TYR A 48 -2.28 8.27 -1.99
N ASP A 49 -2.04 9.27 -2.81
CA ASP A 49 -3.08 9.90 -3.63
C ASP A 49 -3.19 9.28 -5.03
N ASN A 50 -2.16 8.57 -5.50
CA ASN A 50 -2.09 8.09 -6.88
C ASN A 50 -2.37 6.57 -6.99
N CYS A 51 -3.27 6.21 -7.92
CA CYS A 51 -3.58 4.83 -8.28
C CYS A 51 -2.34 4.03 -8.71
N GLU A 52 -1.38 4.66 -9.40
CA GLU A 52 -0.12 4.04 -9.85
C GLU A 52 0.74 3.60 -8.67
N GLN A 53 0.80 4.41 -7.61
CA GLN A 53 1.57 4.08 -6.40
C GLN A 53 0.96 2.87 -5.69
N TYR A 54 -0.37 2.80 -5.59
CA TYR A 54 -1.02 1.61 -5.06
C TYR A 54 -0.81 0.38 -5.96
N ALA A 55 -0.87 0.52 -7.29
CA ALA A 55 -0.60 -0.58 -8.21
C ALA A 55 0.82 -1.15 -8.00
N MET A 56 1.82 -0.28 -7.85
CA MET A 56 3.19 -0.68 -7.53
C MET A 56 3.28 -1.42 -6.19
N LEU A 57 2.65 -0.91 -5.13
CA LEU A 57 2.64 -1.55 -3.82
C LEU A 57 1.97 -2.94 -3.87
N LEU A 58 0.87 -3.08 -4.60
CA LEU A 58 0.16 -4.35 -4.75
C LEU A 58 0.97 -5.36 -5.57
N ASP A 59 1.63 -4.92 -6.64
CA ASP A 59 2.54 -5.78 -7.41
C ASP A 59 3.69 -6.27 -6.53
N GLN A 60 4.28 -5.38 -5.73
CA GLN A 60 5.38 -5.75 -4.84
C GLN A 60 4.94 -6.73 -3.75
N ALA A 61 3.76 -6.52 -3.15
CA ALA A 61 3.16 -7.45 -2.20
C ALA A 61 3.04 -8.86 -2.78
N ARG A 62 2.54 -8.94 -4.03
CA ARG A 62 2.35 -10.18 -4.77
C ARG A 62 3.68 -10.88 -5.06
N ARG A 63 4.69 -10.14 -5.50
CA ARG A 63 6.05 -10.68 -5.76
C ARG A 63 6.68 -11.23 -4.48
N MET A 64 6.46 -10.56 -3.36
CA MET A 64 6.96 -10.98 -2.05
C MET A 64 6.11 -12.08 -1.40
N LYS A 65 4.93 -12.39 -1.96
CA LYS A 65 3.95 -13.36 -1.42
C LYS A 65 3.54 -13.06 0.02
N HIS A 66 3.51 -11.78 0.40
CA HIS A 66 3.07 -11.37 1.73
C HIS A 66 1.55 -11.38 1.82
N ALA A 67 0.98 -11.80 2.94
CA ALA A 67 -0.46 -11.59 3.17
C ALA A 67 -0.78 -10.09 3.35
N PRO A 68 -2.03 -9.63 3.11
CA PRO A 68 -2.41 -8.22 3.26
C PRO A 68 -2.04 -7.61 4.62
N SER A 69 -2.22 -8.35 5.72
CA SER A 69 -1.83 -7.92 7.07
C SER A 69 -0.31 -7.72 7.19
N GLN A 70 0.47 -8.69 6.73
CA GLN A 70 1.93 -8.65 6.76
C GLN A 70 2.48 -7.55 5.85
N TRP A 71 1.84 -7.33 4.71
CA TRP A 71 2.22 -6.29 3.77
C TRP A 71 1.99 -4.88 4.34
N LEU A 72 0.86 -4.67 5.02
CA LEU A 72 0.61 -3.42 5.72
C LEU A 72 1.67 -3.13 6.79
N GLU A 73 2.00 -4.12 7.62
CA GLU A 73 3.05 -3.97 8.64
C GLU A 73 4.42 -3.69 8.01
N HIS A 74 4.71 -4.31 6.87
CA HIS A 74 5.92 -4.08 6.11
C HIS A 74 6.02 -2.63 5.60
N ILE A 75 4.97 -2.12 4.94
CA ILE A 75 4.92 -0.74 4.45
C ILE A 75 5.07 0.25 5.62
N GLN A 76 4.32 0.07 6.70
CA GLN A 76 4.42 0.95 7.86
C GLN A 76 5.81 0.94 8.50
N SER A 77 6.49 -0.20 8.48
CA SER A 77 7.86 -0.33 8.98
C SER A 77 8.85 0.38 8.06
N LEU A 78 8.66 0.30 6.73
CA LEU A 78 9.46 1.02 5.74
C LEU A 78 9.25 2.53 5.84
N GLU A 79 8.01 3.02 5.97
CA GLU A 79 7.72 4.45 6.11
C GLU A 79 8.31 5.02 7.41
N LYS A 80 8.21 4.28 8.52
CA LYS A 80 8.89 4.64 9.78
C LYS A 80 10.42 4.61 9.64
N GLY A 81 10.95 3.70 8.82
CA GLY A 81 12.37 3.60 8.48
C GLY A 81 12.84 4.77 7.62
N GLU A 82 12.12 5.11 6.56
CA GLU A 82 12.41 6.26 5.68
C GLU A 82 12.28 7.59 6.41
N LEU A 83 11.33 7.75 7.34
CA LEU A 83 11.24 8.92 8.23
C LEU A 83 12.47 9.04 9.14
N ARG A 84 13.06 7.91 9.54
CA ARG A 84 14.33 7.89 10.30
C ARG A 84 15.54 8.16 9.40
N ASP A 85 15.56 7.64 8.18
CA ASP A 85 16.68 7.78 7.23
C ASP A 85 16.73 9.19 6.61
N ARG A 86 15.58 9.85 6.42
CA ARG A 86 15.50 11.24 5.93
C ARG A 86 15.80 12.31 6.99
N GLY A 87 16.39 11.92 8.12
CA GLY A 87 17.01 12.88 9.02
C GLY A 87 16.04 13.72 9.84
N ILE A 88 15.11 13.07 10.55
CA ILE A 88 14.71 13.65 11.84
C ILE A 88 15.79 13.26 12.86
N ALA A 89 16.95 13.91 12.70
CA ALA A 89 17.75 14.32 13.85
C ALA A 89 16.94 15.41 14.56
N SER A 90 15.80 15.03 15.17
CA SER A 90 15.17 15.88 16.17
C SER A 90 16.19 16.03 17.27
N GLU A 91 16.79 17.21 17.29
CA GLU A 91 17.46 17.87 18.40
C GLU A 91 16.95 17.41 19.78
N GLU A 92 17.43 16.28 20.28
CA GLU A 92 17.23 15.89 21.69
C GLU A 92 18.53 15.42 22.36
N ARG A 93 19.68 15.87 21.83
CA ARG A 93 20.98 15.71 22.51
C ARG A 93 21.65 17.01 22.93
N GLN A 94 20.92 18.13 22.97
CA GLN A 94 21.51 19.43 23.33
C GLN A 94 21.05 20.02 24.68
N TYR A 95 20.41 19.22 25.53
CA TYR A 95 20.08 19.63 26.92
C TYR A 95 20.99 19.04 28.00
N LEU A 96 22.20 18.56 27.65
CA LEU A 96 23.16 18.01 28.64
C LEU A 96 24.49 18.75 28.74
N GLN A 97 24.69 19.87 28.04
CA GLN A 97 25.85 20.74 28.26
C GLN A 97 25.49 22.21 28.05
N THR A 98 24.87 22.83 29.06
CA THR A 98 25.19 24.20 29.49
C THR A 98 24.29 24.57 30.67
N LYS A 99 24.71 24.23 31.88
CA LYS A 99 25.16 25.16 32.93
C LYS A 99 25.26 24.45 34.27
#